data_AF-A0A919TZ78-F1
#
_entry.id   AF-A0A919TZ78-F1
#
_cell.length_a   1.000
_cell.length_b   1.000
_cell.length_c   1.000
_cell.angle_alpha   90.00
_cell.angle_beta   90.00
_cell.angle_gamma   90.00
#
_symmetry.space_group_name_H-M   'P 1'
#
loop_
_entity.id
_entity.type
_entity.pdbx_description
1 polymer ?
#
loop_
_entity_poly.entity_id
_entity_poly.type
_entity_poly.pdbx_seq_one_letter_code
_entity_poly.pdbx_strand_id
1 'polypeptide(L)'
;MSGQTPGAGTATRARSGRVPGFDPAVHGFAFANRFVDVLLSVGAFEITTSGRCGGMAYLALDHWNAGRPVPRWPATLWAPGRVPPDGHWLADDIRSRLFDSFRTGTAAKFVTWTQSSDNATWISKGVSRWTHEDELPKVVAAVDAGRPVPLGLVVARSLGDIGKNHQVLAYGYEKEPSGRATVLVYDNNSPGQEVRLTSDPGQLGWTASNGPQWRGFFVQAYSAKRPRTIGSVALDEDLHLRTGVTLKLSHVWTGRSLHSHPAVYTHPGTSGQQQVTTYGGSDDNDLWRLAAPHGTPPDDGGRELTDGDVVRLRHVRTGRNLHSHAGFPSPLTGQQEVTAFGTDGVGDGNDDWRVEVDGGGAWLAGSRVRLVHVATGAALHSHRESDPRLTSGQDEVTGFDGRDQNDWWTVLEVR
;
A
#
# COMPACT_ATOMS: atom_id res chain seq x y z
N MET A 1 30.51 45.59 -52.41
CA MET A 1 30.63 44.50 -51.42
C MET A 1 29.74 44.84 -50.24
N SER A 2 28.53 44.28 -50.19
CA SER A 2 27.60 44.40 -49.08
C SER A 2 27.37 42.99 -48.54
N GLY A 3 28.09 42.64 -47.48
CA GLY A 3 28.05 41.33 -46.85
C GLY A 3 26.72 41.11 -46.15
N GLN A 4 26.01 40.06 -46.55
CA GLN A 4 24.91 39.49 -45.79
C GLN A 4 25.47 38.87 -44.51
N THR A 5 24.94 39.29 -43.36
CA THR A 5 25.07 38.59 -42.08
C THR A 5 24.29 37.27 -42.16
N PRO A 6 24.88 36.11 -41.79
CA PRO A 6 24.13 34.86 -41.71
C PRO A 6 23.15 34.94 -40.53
N GLY A 7 21.90 34.55 -40.77
CA GLY A 7 20.88 34.46 -39.73
C GLY A 7 21.30 33.52 -38.61
N ALA A 8 21.12 33.97 -37.37
CA ALA A 8 21.32 33.16 -36.18
C ALA A 8 20.35 31.96 -36.22
N GLY A 9 20.88 30.76 -36.42
CA GLY A 9 20.13 29.53 -36.24
C GLY A 9 19.64 29.44 -34.79
N THR A 10 18.33 29.36 -34.59
CA THR A 10 17.72 29.08 -33.29
C THR A 10 18.22 27.72 -32.79
N ALA A 11 19.13 27.73 -31.82
CA ALA A 11 19.56 26.53 -31.14
C ALA A 11 18.35 25.88 -30.46
N THR A 12 17.98 24.68 -30.88
CA THR A 12 16.91 23.87 -30.26
C THR A 12 17.28 23.67 -28.78
N ARG A 13 16.49 24.23 -27.85
CA ARG A 13 16.75 24.12 -26.41
C ARG A 13 16.34 22.74 -25.88
N ALA A 14 17.05 22.27 -24.86
CA ALA A 14 16.60 21.14 -24.05
C ALA A 14 15.19 21.42 -23.49
N ARG A 15 14.34 20.40 -23.47
CA ARG A 15 12.98 20.48 -22.93
C ARG A 15 12.81 19.45 -21.83
N SER A 16 12.32 19.85 -20.67
CA SER A 16 12.01 18.94 -19.58
C SER A 16 10.73 19.35 -18.89
N GLY A 17 10.10 18.38 -18.23
CA GLY A 17 8.89 18.58 -17.46
C GLY A 17 8.79 17.54 -16.36
N ARG A 18 8.18 17.92 -15.23
CA ARG A 18 7.82 17.05 -14.12
C ARG A 18 6.42 17.42 -13.68
N VAL A 19 5.61 16.43 -13.31
CA VAL A 19 4.33 16.65 -12.68
C VAL A 19 4.58 17.31 -11.33
N PRO A 20 4.07 18.54 -11.08
CA PRO A 20 4.28 19.22 -9.81
C PRO A 20 3.75 18.40 -8.63
N GLY A 21 4.57 18.22 -7.60
CA GLY A 21 4.19 17.54 -6.36
C GLY A 21 4.23 16.01 -6.40
N PHE A 22 4.36 15.38 -7.57
CA PHE A 22 4.50 13.92 -7.62
C PHE A 22 5.93 13.51 -7.25
N ASP A 23 6.03 12.62 -6.27
CA ASP A 23 7.27 12.07 -5.73
C ASP A 23 7.09 10.56 -5.49
N PRO A 24 7.88 9.68 -6.14
CA PRO A 24 7.86 8.24 -5.89
C PRO A 24 8.04 7.83 -4.42
N ALA A 25 8.76 8.62 -3.62
CA ALA A 25 8.91 8.39 -2.19
C ALA A 25 7.59 8.59 -1.45
N VAL A 26 6.77 9.56 -1.82
CA VAL A 26 5.53 9.88 -1.10
C VAL A 26 4.30 9.17 -1.70
N HIS A 27 4.29 9.00 -3.02
CA HIS A 27 3.13 8.57 -3.79
C HIS A 27 3.25 7.14 -4.34
N GLY A 28 4.38 6.46 -4.08
CA GLY A 28 4.57 5.05 -4.35
C GLY A 28 4.40 4.19 -3.10
N PHE A 29 4.10 2.91 -3.28
CA PHE A 29 4.17 1.92 -2.20
C PHE A 29 5.61 1.77 -1.68
N ALA A 30 5.78 1.59 -0.36
CA ALA A 30 7.09 1.41 0.26
C ALA A 30 7.63 -0.04 0.20
N PHE A 31 6.88 -0.94 -0.45
CA PHE A 31 7.29 -2.32 -0.70
C PHE A 31 7.33 -2.59 -2.19
N ALA A 32 8.25 -3.47 -2.61
CA ALA A 32 8.41 -3.83 -4.01
C ALA A 32 7.33 -4.83 -4.45
N ASN A 33 7.02 -4.85 -5.74
CA ASN A 33 6.16 -5.87 -6.35
C ASN A 33 6.80 -7.27 -6.23
N ARG A 34 6.49 -7.97 -5.13
CA ARG A 34 6.91 -9.34 -4.84
C ARG A 34 5.70 -10.28 -4.72
N PHE A 35 4.54 -9.85 -5.19
CA PHE A 35 3.35 -10.70 -5.25
C PHE A 35 3.58 -11.88 -6.18
N VAL A 36 2.85 -12.97 -5.91
CA VAL A 36 2.79 -14.11 -6.81
C VAL A 36 2.18 -13.73 -8.15
N ASP A 37 2.64 -14.41 -9.19
CA ASP A 37 2.18 -14.24 -10.56
C ASP A 37 0.68 -14.56 -10.70
N VAL A 38 0.00 -13.82 -11.58
CA VAL A 38 -1.44 -13.96 -11.81
C VAL A 38 -1.70 -14.30 -13.27
N LEU A 39 -2.50 -15.33 -13.52
CA LEU A 39 -3.00 -15.66 -14.85
C LEU A 39 -4.16 -14.72 -15.23
N LEU A 40 -4.06 -14.06 -16.38
CA LEU A 40 -5.02 -13.09 -16.89
C LEU A 40 -5.40 -13.38 -18.34
N SER A 41 -6.68 -13.27 -18.66
CA SER A 41 -7.17 -13.28 -20.04
C SER A 41 -7.14 -11.87 -20.64
N VAL A 42 -6.42 -11.70 -21.75
CA VAL A 42 -6.37 -10.47 -22.54
C VAL A 42 -6.85 -10.77 -23.97
N GLY A 43 -8.14 -10.52 -24.21
CA GLY A 43 -8.79 -10.94 -25.45
C GLY A 43 -8.85 -12.47 -25.53
N ALA A 44 -8.26 -13.04 -26.58
CA ALA A 44 -8.20 -14.50 -26.78
C ALA A 44 -6.93 -15.15 -26.20
N PHE A 45 -6.10 -14.40 -25.48
CA PHE A 45 -4.81 -14.86 -24.97
C PHE A 45 -4.79 -14.94 -23.45
N GLU A 46 -4.17 -15.98 -22.91
CA GLU A 46 -3.84 -16.10 -21.49
C GLU A 46 -2.41 -15.63 -21.24
N ILE A 47 -2.23 -14.80 -20.22
CA ILE A 47 -0.97 -14.15 -19.87
C ILE A 47 -0.71 -14.33 -18.36
N THR A 48 0.44 -14.87 -18.01
CA THR A 48 0.93 -14.86 -16.63
C THR A 48 1.68 -13.56 -16.38
N THR A 49 1.27 -12.74 -15.41
CA THR A 49 1.97 -11.50 -15.05
C THR A 49 3.11 -11.77 -14.07
N SER A 50 4.21 -11.02 -14.17
CA SER A 50 5.24 -10.99 -13.11
C SER A 50 4.77 -10.15 -11.91
N GLY A 51 4.06 -10.79 -10.97
CA GLY A 51 3.40 -10.14 -9.85
C GLY A 51 2.23 -9.22 -10.26
N ARG A 52 2.07 -8.08 -9.58
CA ARG A 52 0.90 -7.17 -9.68
C ARG A 52 1.26 -5.72 -10.07
N CYS A 53 2.29 -5.52 -10.89
CA CYS A 53 2.81 -4.20 -11.27
C CYS A 53 1.73 -3.21 -11.78
N GLY A 54 0.85 -3.65 -12.69
CA GLY A 54 -0.25 -2.83 -13.21
C GLY A 54 -1.20 -2.33 -12.11
N GLY A 55 -1.48 -3.21 -11.14
CA GLY A 55 -2.31 -2.88 -10.00
C GLY A 55 -1.69 -1.85 -9.08
N MET A 56 -0.39 -2.00 -8.78
CA MET A 56 0.35 -1.04 -7.95
C MET A 56 0.46 0.33 -8.64
N ALA A 57 0.76 0.36 -9.95
CA ALA A 57 0.83 1.62 -10.69
C ALA A 57 -0.53 2.35 -10.76
N TYR A 58 -1.62 1.62 -10.99
CA TYR A 58 -2.96 2.20 -11.09
C TYR A 58 -3.48 2.66 -9.73
N LEU A 59 -3.24 1.89 -8.66
CA LEU A 59 -3.68 2.26 -7.31
C LEU A 59 -2.87 3.46 -6.78
N ALA A 60 -1.56 3.52 -7.04
CA ALA A 60 -0.75 4.71 -6.72
C ALA A 60 -1.30 5.97 -7.40
N LEU A 61 -1.70 5.86 -8.68
CA LEU A 61 -2.33 6.96 -9.41
C LEU A 61 -3.72 7.33 -8.86
N ASP A 62 -4.50 6.36 -8.38
CA ASP A 62 -5.78 6.61 -7.71
C ASP A 62 -5.59 7.45 -6.43
N HIS A 63 -4.59 7.11 -5.62
CA HIS A 63 -4.20 7.87 -4.41
C HIS A 63 -3.75 9.29 -4.76
N TRP A 64 -2.86 9.45 -5.74
CA TRP A 64 -2.44 10.76 -6.25
C TRP A 64 -3.63 11.62 -6.68
N ASN A 65 -4.52 11.08 -7.52
CA ASN A 65 -5.69 11.80 -8.02
C ASN A 65 -6.70 12.15 -6.92
N ALA A 66 -6.73 11.38 -5.83
CA ALA A 66 -7.54 11.68 -4.65
C ALA A 66 -6.90 12.70 -3.71
N GLY A 67 -5.66 13.15 -3.96
CA GLY A 67 -4.89 13.99 -3.05
C GLY A 67 -4.59 13.29 -1.73
N ARG A 68 -4.44 11.96 -1.76
CA ARG A 68 -4.24 11.12 -0.57
C ARG A 68 -2.92 10.38 -0.66
N PRO A 69 -2.17 10.25 0.45
CA PRO A 69 -0.98 9.43 0.48
C PRO A 69 -1.34 7.96 0.26
N VAL A 70 -0.41 7.21 -0.31
CA VAL A 70 -0.47 5.75 -0.34
C VAL A 70 -0.11 5.22 1.05
N PRO A 71 -0.72 4.13 1.56
CA PRO A 71 -0.24 3.47 2.77
C PRO A 71 1.25 3.14 2.65
N ARG A 72 2.05 3.66 3.59
CA ARG A 72 3.52 3.66 3.50
C ARG A 72 4.21 2.47 4.15
N TRP A 73 3.44 1.50 4.64
CA TRP A 73 3.94 0.35 5.38
C TRP A 73 5.15 -0.34 4.72
N PRO A 74 6.23 -0.57 5.49
CA PRO A 74 7.44 -1.15 4.97
C PRO A 74 7.25 -2.64 4.67
N ALA A 75 8.04 -3.18 3.75
CA ALA A 75 8.01 -4.59 3.41
C ALA A 75 8.25 -5.52 4.62
N THR A 76 8.99 -5.06 5.63
CA THR A 76 9.26 -5.82 6.86
C THR A 76 7.99 -6.10 7.67
N LEU A 77 6.95 -5.28 7.55
CA LEU A 77 5.67 -5.49 8.20
C LEU A 77 5.09 -6.88 7.89
N TRP A 78 5.22 -7.31 6.63
CA TRP A 78 4.73 -8.60 6.14
C TRP A 78 5.82 -9.64 6.00
N ALA A 79 6.90 -9.56 6.77
CA ALA A 79 7.94 -10.58 6.76
C ALA A 79 7.35 -11.96 7.13
N PRO A 80 7.73 -13.06 6.44
CA PRO A 80 8.76 -13.12 5.39
C PRO A 80 8.26 -12.81 3.96
N GLY A 81 6.96 -12.77 3.72
CA GLY A 81 6.35 -12.58 2.39
C GLY A 81 6.63 -11.22 1.74
N ARG A 82 6.93 -10.19 2.56
CA ARG A 82 7.30 -8.82 2.15
C ARG A 82 6.23 -8.03 1.38
N VAL A 83 5.03 -8.59 1.26
CA VAL A 83 3.84 -7.98 0.66
C VAL A 83 2.62 -8.35 1.50
N PRO A 84 1.55 -7.53 1.49
CA PRO A 84 0.31 -7.90 2.15
C PRO A 84 -0.23 -9.23 1.58
N PRO A 85 -0.71 -10.15 2.43
CA PRO A 85 -1.18 -11.46 1.98
C PRO A 85 -2.50 -11.35 1.22
N ASP A 86 -2.92 -12.44 0.56
CA ASP A 86 -4.24 -12.51 -0.04
C ASP A 86 -5.35 -12.38 1.04
N GLY A 87 -6.42 -11.69 0.70
CA GLY A 87 -7.49 -11.32 1.63
C GLY A 87 -7.20 -10.05 2.42
N HIS A 88 -5.96 -9.58 2.49
CA HIS A 88 -5.65 -8.23 2.97
C HIS A 88 -6.25 -7.21 1.99
N TRP A 89 -6.98 -6.21 2.50
CA TRP A 89 -7.70 -5.26 1.65
C TRP A 89 -6.79 -4.56 0.61
N LEU A 90 -5.56 -4.21 1.00
CA LEU A 90 -4.59 -3.57 0.09
C LEU A 90 -4.15 -4.52 -1.03
N ALA A 91 -3.91 -5.80 -0.72
CA ALA A 91 -3.57 -6.80 -1.73
C ALA A 91 -4.73 -7.02 -2.70
N ASP A 92 -5.96 -7.02 -2.20
CA ASP A 92 -7.19 -7.15 -2.98
C ASP A 92 -7.44 -5.93 -3.87
N ASP A 93 -7.23 -4.72 -3.36
CA ASP A 93 -7.34 -3.48 -4.14
C ASP A 93 -6.27 -3.42 -5.25
N ILE A 94 -5.02 -3.77 -4.94
CA ILE A 94 -3.94 -3.91 -5.94
C ILE A 94 -4.34 -4.95 -7.00
N ARG A 95 -4.83 -6.12 -6.59
CA ARG A 95 -5.26 -7.16 -7.54
C ARG A 95 -6.42 -6.68 -8.41
N SER A 96 -7.40 -6.00 -7.84
CA SER A 96 -8.53 -5.42 -8.60
C SER A 96 -8.05 -4.44 -9.67
N ARG A 97 -7.11 -3.55 -9.31
CA ARG A 97 -6.51 -2.59 -10.24
C ARG A 97 -5.60 -3.24 -11.28
N LEU A 98 -4.99 -4.39 -10.97
CA LEU A 98 -4.25 -5.18 -11.95
C LEU A 98 -5.19 -5.60 -13.09
N PHE A 99 -6.34 -6.20 -12.76
CA PHE A 99 -7.34 -6.59 -13.76
C PHE A 99 -7.84 -5.39 -14.56
N ASP A 100 -8.11 -4.25 -13.91
CA ASP A 100 -8.53 -3.03 -14.61
C ASP A 100 -7.49 -2.57 -15.65
N SER A 101 -6.20 -2.68 -15.32
CA SER A 101 -5.12 -2.26 -16.24
C SER A 101 -5.05 -3.09 -17.53
N PHE A 102 -5.50 -4.35 -17.46
CA PHE A 102 -5.58 -5.26 -18.61
C PHE A 102 -6.94 -5.26 -19.33
N ARG A 103 -7.99 -4.68 -18.73
CA ARG A 103 -9.31 -4.47 -19.38
C ARG A 103 -9.37 -3.23 -20.27
N THR A 104 -8.25 -2.50 -20.39
CA THR A 104 -8.18 -1.31 -21.24
C THR A 104 -7.90 -1.67 -22.69
N GLY A 105 -8.45 -0.93 -23.65
CA GLY A 105 -8.18 -1.16 -25.07
C GLY A 105 -6.68 -1.06 -25.43
N THR A 106 -5.92 -0.28 -24.68
CA THR A 106 -4.46 -0.17 -24.83
C THR A 106 -3.70 -1.41 -24.38
N ALA A 107 -4.26 -2.25 -23.51
CA ALA A 107 -3.58 -3.46 -23.02
C ALA A 107 -3.29 -4.47 -24.14
N ALA A 108 -4.08 -4.47 -25.22
CA ALA A 108 -3.82 -5.27 -26.42
C ALA A 108 -2.46 -4.95 -27.07
N LYS A 109 -1.85 -3.80 -26.78
CA LYS A 109 -0.49 -3.46 -27.20
C LYS A 109 0.56 -4.40 -26.60
N PHE A 110 0.35 -4.96 -25.40
CA PHE A 110 1.28 -5.98 -24.87
C PHE A 110 1.37 -7.19 -25.80
N VAL A 111 0.25 -7.63 -26.37
CA VAL A 111 0.22 -8.77 -27.30
C VAL A 111 0.79 -8.38 -28.67
N THR A 112 0.30 -7.27 -29.23
CA THR A 112 0.67 -6.86 -30.60
C THR A 112 2.13 -6.39 -30.69
N TRP A 113 2.65 -5.66 -29.70
CA TRP A 113 4.03 -5.17 -29.70
C TRP A 113 5.04 -6.28 -29.38
N THR A 114 4.67 -7.24 -28.54
CA THR A 114 5.49 -8.44 -28.28
C THR A 114 5.79 -9.21 -29.57
N GLN A 115 4.82 -9.27 -30.50
CA GLN A 115 4.95 -9.95 -31.79
C GLN A 115 5.55 -9.08 -32.91
N SER A 116 5.74 -7.79 -32.67
CA SER A 116 6.20 -6.85 -33.69
C SER A 116 7.73 -6.76 -33.74
N SER A 117 8.29 -6.37 -34.89
CA SER A 117 9.72 -6.04 -35.04
C SER A 117 10.08 -4.75 -34.27
N ASP A 118 11.34 -4.65 -33.82
CA ASP A 118 11.88 -3.38 -33.28
C ASP A 118 12.13 -2.35 -34.38
N ASN A 119 12.64 -2.82 -35.51
CA ASN A 119 13.00 -2.01 -36.66
C ASN A 119 11.76 -1.71 -37.48
N ALA A 120 11.70 -0.47 -37.98
CA ALA A 120 10.74 -0.12 -39.01
C ALA A 120 11.05 -0.87 -40.30
N THR A 121 10.01 -1.31 -40.99
CA THR A 121 10.07 -1.73 -42.38
C THR A 121 9.60 -0.58 -43.28
N TRP A 122 9.65 -0.77 -44.59
CA TRP A 122 9.13 0.21 -45.55
C TRP A 122 7.60 0.42 -45.43
N ILE A 123 6.86 -0.53 -44.84
CA ILE A 123 5.38 -0.48 -44.68
C ILE A 123 4.89 -0.40 -43.23
N SER A 124 5.73 -0.68 -42.25
CA SER A 124 5.32 -0.71 -40.84
C SER A 124 6.35 -0.07 -39.92
N LYS A 125 5.87 0.74 -38.97
CA LYS A 125 6.72 1.17 -37.85
C LYS A 125 7.05 -0.04 -36.98
N GLY A 126 8.27 -0.09 -36.46
CA GLY A 126 8.64 -1.02 -35.40
C GLY A 126 8.38 -0.43 -34.01
N VAL A 127 8.56 -1.24 -32.96
CA VAL A 127 8.32 -0.86 -31.56
C VAL A 127 9.08 0.40 -31.15
N SER A 128 10.32 0.56 -31.62
CA SER A 128 11.14 1.74 -31.33
C SER A 128 10.48 3.01 -31.86
N ARG A 129 10.03 2.98 -33.12
CA ARG A 129 9.45 4.14 -33.80
C ARG A 129 8.06 4.47 -33.26
N TRP A 130 7.23 3.47 -32.97
CA TRP A 130 5.96 3.68 -32.26
C TRP A 130 6.18 4.37 -30.91
N THR A 131 7.17 3.93 -30.14
CA THR A 131 7.49 4.53 -28.84
C THR A 131 7.89 6.00 -29.01
N HIS A 132 8.86 6.29 -29.87
CA HIS A 132 9.42 7.63 -30.03
C HIS A 132 8.46 8.64 -30.69
N GLU A 133 7.72 8.21 -31.71
CA GLU A 133 6.89 9.12 -32.51
C GLU A 133 5.46 9.20 -32.03
N ASP A 134 4.90 8.12 -31.47
CA ASP A 134 3.47 8.03 -31.18
C ASP A 134 3.16 8.00 -29.69
N GLU A 135 4.07 7.53 -28.82
CA GLU A 135 3.82 7.37 -27.38
C GLU A 135 4.55 8.40 -26.52
N LEU A 136 5.83 8.69 -26.80
CA LEU A 136 6.59 9.70 -26.07
C LEU A 136 5.93 11.11 -26.11
N PRO A 137 5.37 11.60 -27.24
CA PRO A 137 4.65 12.87 -27.25
C PRO A 137 3.41 12.88 -26.34
N LYS A 138 2.75 11.74 -26.14
CA LYS A 138 1.61 11.62 -25.21
C LYS A 138 2.07 11.73 -23.76
N VAL A 139 3.21 11.13 -23.42
CA VAL A 139 3.83 11.28 -22.09
C VAL A 139 4.16 12.75 -21.83
N VAL A 140 4.83 13.40 -22.78
CA VAL A 140 5.16 14.83 -22.71
C VAL A 140 3.91 15.68 -22.47
N ALA A 141 2.87 15.49 -23.28
CA ALA A 141 1.62 16.23 -23.15
C ALA A 141 0.90 15.98 -21.82
N ALA A 142 0.93 14.75 -21.29
CA ALA A 142 0.34 14.43 -19.99
C ALA A 142 1.10 15.10 -18.84
N VAL A 143 2.43 15.01 -18.85
CA VAL A 143 3.30 15.62 -17.83
C VAL A 143 3.19 17.13 -17.84
N ASP A 144 3.22 17.77 -19.02
CA ASP A 144 3.05 19.22 -19.16
C ASP A 144 1.67 19.69 -18.64
N ALA A 145 0.67 18.81 -18.71
CA ALA A 145 -0.66 19.05 -18.15
C ALA A 145 -0.78 18.65 -16.66
N GLY A 146 0.33 18.37 -15.98
CA GLY A 146 0.38 18.02 -14.56
C GLY A 146 -0.21 16.65 -14.22
N ARG A 147 -0.23 15.71 -15.16
CA ARG A 147 -0.79 14.37 -14.95
C ARG A 147 0.25 13.27 -15.09
N PRO A 148 0.49 12.47 -14.03
CA PRO A 148 1.23 11.22 -14.17
C PRO A 148 0.43 10.25 -15.05
N VAL A 149 1.11 9.41 -15.82
CA VAL A 149 0.47 8.54 -16.81
C VAL A 149 1.01 7.11 -16.74
N PRO A 150 0.14 6.08 -16.67
CA PRO A 150 0.61 4.70 -16.65
C PRO A 150 1.20 4.29 -18.00
N LEU A 151 2.33 3.58 -17.96
CA LEU A 151 3.02 3.06 -19.13
C LEU A 151 3.04 1.54 -19.09
N GLY A 152 2.83 0.91 -20.25
CA GLY A 152 3.16 -0.49 -20.50
C GLY A 152 4.54 -0.57 -21.14
N LEU A 153 5.50 -1.19 -20.45
CA LEU A 153 6.86 -1.42 -20.92
C LEU A 153 6.96 -2.78 -21.60
N VAL A 154 7.56 -2.83 -22.78
CA VAL A 154 7.67 -4.04 -23.58
C VAL A 154 9.11 -4.52 -23.61
N VAL A 155 9.35 -5.76 -23.19
CA VAL A 155 10.64 -6.47 -23.33
C VAL A 155 10.48 -7.78 -24.08
N ALA A 156 9.31 -8.41 -23.97
CA ALA A 156 9.04 -9.70 -24.58
C ALA A 156 9.15 -9.66 -26.11
N ARG A 157 9.67 -10.74 -26.69
CA ARG A 157 9.74 -10.99 -28.15
C ARG A 157 8.93 -12.20 -28.60
N SER A 158 8.37 -12.92 -27.64
CA SER A 158 7.54 -14.10 -27.86
C SER A 158 6.35 -14.04 -26.89
N LEU A 159 5.22 -14.65 -27.26
CA LEU A 159 4.06 -14.70 -26.38
C LEU A 159 4.33 -15.53 -25.10
N GLY A 160 5.27 -16.48 -25.14
CA GLY A 160 5.70 -17.20 -23.93
C GLY A 160 6.42 -16.31 -22.91
N ASP A 161 6.97 -15.18 -23.35
CA ASP A 161 7.69 -14.22 -22.50
C ASP A 161 6.84 -12.99 -22.14
N ILE A 162 5.58 -12.91 -22.56
CA ILE A 162 4.75 -11.71 -22.42
C ILE A 162 4.57 -11.26 -20.97
N GLY A 163 4.68 -12.18 -20.02
CA GLY A 163 4.67 -11.89 -18.58
C GLY A 163 5.83 -11.06 -18.07
N LYS A 164 6.95 -11.02 -18.82
CA LYS A 164 8.13 -10.20 -18.51
C LYS A 164 7.93 -8.72 -18.84
N ASN A 165 6.87 -8.39 -19.57
CA ASN A 165 6.47 -7.00 -19.76
C ASN A 165 6.08 -6.37 -18.41
N HIS A 166 6.12 -5.05 -18.32
CA HIS A 166 6.01 -4.35 -17.05
C HIS A 166 5.09 -3.14 -17.12
N GLN A 167 4.64 -2.65 -15.98
CA GLN A 167 3.80 -1.46 -15.88
C GLN A 167 4.33 -0.53 -14.80
N VAL A 168 4.48 0.75 -15.18
CA VAL A 168 5.06 1.82 -14.35
C VAL A 168 4.23 3.10 -14.50
N LEU A 169 4.51 4.12 -13.68
CA LEU A 169 3.86 5.43 -13.78
C LEU A 169 4.87 6.50 -14.18
N ALA A 170 4.72 7.10 -15.36
CA ALA A 170 5.56 8.22 -15.78
C ALA A 170 5.06 9.52 -15.18
N TYR A 171 5.97 10.32 -14.62
CA TYR A 171 5.68 11.62 -14.03
C TYR A 171 6.62 12.73 -14.50
N GLY A 172 7.57 12.42 -15.38
CA GLY A 172 8.47 13.44 -15.91
C GLY A 172 9.16 13.00 -17.20
N TYR A 173 9.80 13.96 -17.86
CA TYR A 173 10.62 13.71 -19.04
C TYR A 173 11.73 14.75 -19.18
N GLU A 174 12.78 14.37 -19.91
CA GLU A 174 13.88 15.22 -20.34
C GLU A 174 14.18 14.89 -21.81
N LYS A 175 14.28 15.92 -22.66
CA LYS A 175 14.61 15.80 -24.08
C LYS A 175 15.77 16.74 -24.38
N GLU A 176 16.88 16.17 -24.79
CA GLU A 176 18.08 16.92 -25.13
C GLU A 176 18.10 17.30 -26.62
N PRO A 177 18.80 18.39 -26.99
CA PRO A 177 19.03 18.73 -28.39
C PRO A 177 19.81 17.67 -29.16
N SER A 178 20.60 16.85 -28.45
CA SER A 178 21.32 15.69 -28.99
C SER A 178 20.39 14.64 -29.59
N GLY A 179 19.11 14.63 -29.19
CA GLY A 179 18.12 13.60 -29.52
C GLY A 179 17.94 12.56 -28.40
N ARG A 180 18.75 12.61 -27.33
CA ARG A 180 18.54 11.78 -26.13
C ARG A 180 17.20 12.13 -25.49
N ALA A 181 16.44 11.10 -25.13
CA ALA A 181 15.19 11.22 -24.39
C ALA A 181 15.25 10.40 -23.10
N THR A 182 14.76 10.99 -22.01
CA THR A 182 14.58 10.32 -20.72
C THR A 182 13.13 10.48 -20.25
N VAL A 183 12.54 9.40 -19.77
CA VAL A 183 11.26 9.40 -19.05
C VAL A 183 11.52 9.04 -17.59
N LEU A 184 10.94 9.82 -16.68
CA LEU A 184 11.06 9.64 -15.23
C LEU A 184 9.83 8.87 -14.76
N VAL A 185 10.04 7.73 -14.10
CA VAL A 185 8.97 6.82 -13.72
C VAL A 185 9.05 6.42 -12.25
N TYR A 186 7.88 6.30 -11.63
CA TYR A 186 7.69 5.45 -10.46
C TYR A 186 7.63 4.00 -10.93
N ASP A 187 8.63 3.21 -10.56
CA ASP A 187 8.69 1.76 -10.79
C ASP A 187 8.37 1.04 -9.49
N ASN A 188 7.31 0.22 -9.49
CA ASN A 188 6.88 -0.57 -8.32
C ASN A 188 7.87 -1.68 -7.93
N ASN A 189 8.95 -1.89 -8.69
CA ASN A 189 10.09 -2.73 -8.29
C ASN A 189 11.21 -1.95 -7.57
N SER A 190 11.14 -0.61 -7.54
CA SER A 190 12.14 0.27 -6.93
C SER A 190 11.47 1.26 -5.95
N PRO A 191 10.99 0.77 -4.79
CA PRO A 191 10.25 1.60 -3.82
C PRO A 191 11.02 2.85 -3.41
N GLY A 192 10.32 3.99 -3.45
CA GLY A 192 10.84 5.28 -3.04
C GLY A 192 11.96 5.88 -3.90
N GLN A 193 12.23 5.31 -5.07
CA GLN A 193 13.29 5.79 -5.97
C GLN A 193 12.74 6.26 -7.31
N GLU A 194 13.33 7.33 -7.84
CA GLU A 194 13.16 7.73 -9.24
C GLU A 194 13.88 6.72 -10.14
N VAL A 195 13.15 6.14 -11.10
CA VAL A 195 13.74 5.34 -12.18
C VAL A 195 13.71 6.14 -13.48
N ARG A 196 14.84 6.14 -14.19
CA ARG A 196 15.03 6.88 -15.46
C ARG A 196 15.08 5.89 -16.61
N LEU A 197 14.12 5.98 -17.53
CA LEU A 197 14.15 5.25 -18.79
C LEU A 197 14.82 6.15 -19.83
N THR A 198 15.99 5.78 -20.34
CA THR A 198 16.77 6.62 -21.27
C THR A 198 16.94 5.93 -22.63
N SER A 199 16.77 6.69 -23.71
CA SER A 199 17.09 6.27 -25.07
C SER A 199 18.01 7.29 -25.73
N ASP A 200 19.15 6.82 -26.23
CA ASP A 200 20.11 7.62 -26.99
C ASP A 200 19.75 7.70 -28.48
N PRO A 201 20.20 8.76 -29.19
CA PRO A 201 20.01 8.87 -30.64
C PRO A 201 20.49 7.61 -31.37
N GLY A 202 19.61 6.99 -32.16
CA GLY A 202 19.91 5.77 -32.90
C GLY A 202 19.78 4.46 -32.09
N GLN A 203 19.51 4.52 -30.78
CA GLN A 203 19.20 3.35 -29.98
C GLN A 203 17.76 2.89 -30.24
N LEU A 204 17.57 1.58 -30.44
CA LEU A 204 16.23 1.04 -30.69
C LEU A 204 15.38 0.92 -29.42
N GLY A 205 16.02 0.75 -28.26
CA GLY A 205 15.36 0.53 -26.97
C GLY A 205 15.60 1.62 -25.94
N TRP A 206 15.27 1.29 -24.69
CA TRP A 206 15.32 2.17 -23.53
C TRP A 206 16.01 1.45 -22.37
N THR A 207 17.01 2.10 -21.78
CA THR A 207 17.74 1.57 -20.61
C THR A 207 17.15 2.18 -19.35
N ALA A 208 16.72 1.35 -18.41
CA ALA A 208 16.26 1.79 -17.10
C ALA A 208 17.46 1.93 -16.13
N SER A 209 17.47 2.98 -15.31
CA SER A 209 18.53 3.22 -14.32
C SER A 209 18.64 2.13 -13.25
N ASN A 210 17.60 1.32 -13.08
CA ASN A 210 17.58 0.15 -12.18
C ASN A 210 17.99 -1.17 -12.88
N GLY A 211 18.46 -1.12 -14.14
CA GLY A 211 19.09 -2.24 -14.84
C GLY A 211 18.39 -2.74 -16.11
N PRO A 212 17.07 -2.99 -16.12
CA PRO A 212 16.36 -3.54 -17.27
C PRO A 212 16.51 -2.74 -18.57
N GLN A 213 16.51 -3.46 -19.69
CA GLN A 213 16.38 -2.87 -21.02
C GLN A 213 15.00 -3.18 -21.60
N TRP A 214 14.35 -2.15 -22.11
CA TRP A 214 13.02 -2.22 -22.70
C TRP A 214 13.11 -1.96 -24.20
N ARG A 215 12.34 -2.73 -24.99
CA ARG A 215 12.21 -2.51 -26.44
C ARG A 215 11.48 -1.21 -26.75
N GLY A 216 10.55 -0.83 -25.89
CA GLY A 216 9.74 0.36 -26.01
C GLY A 216 8.67 0.43 -24.93
N PHE A 217 7.82 1.44 -25.01
CA PHE A 217 6.68 1.61 -24.12
C PHE A 217 5.49 2.23 -24.84
N PHE A 218 4.31 2.09 -24.24
CA PHE A 218 3.11 2.79 -24.68
C PHE A 218 2.34 3.35 -23.49
N VAL A 219 1.62 4.45 -23.72
CA VAL A 219 0.69 5.00 -22.74
C VAL A 219 -0.51 4.05 -22.59
N GLN A 220 -0.78 3.63 -21.36
CA GLN A 220 -1.98 2.88 -21.03
C GLN A 220 -3.14 3.82 -20.73
N ALA A 221 -4.30 3.51 -21.29
CA ALA A 221 -5.55 4.15 -20.91
C ALA A 221 -5.81 3.86 -19.42
N TYR A 222 -6.35 4.84 -18.72
CA TYR A 222 -6.56 4.78 -17.27
C TYR A 222 -7.94 5.35 -16.94
N SER A 223 -8.60 4.73 -15.97
CA SER A 223 -9.86 5.22 -15.41
C SER A 223 -9.71 5.29 -13.90
N ALA A 224 -9.86 6.49 -13.36
CA ALA A 224 -9.68 6.75 -11.93
C ALA A 224 -10.71 6.01 -11.09
N LYS A 225 -10.26 5.43 -9.99
CA LYS A 225 -11.12 4.93 -8.92
C LYS A 225 -10.77 5.65 -7.63
N ARG A 226 -11.75 5.82 -6.72
CA ARG A 226 -11.46 6.32 -5.38
C ARG A 226 -10.80 5.18 -4.59
N PRO A 227 -9.59 5.37 -4.06
CA PRO A 227 -8.95 4.34 -3.25
C PRO A 227 -9.65 4.22 -1.89
N ARG A 228 -9.58 3.03 -1.29
CA ARG A 228 -9.95 2.87 0.12
C ARG A 228 -9.01 3.73 0.97
N THR A 229 -9.53 4.36 2.00
CA THR A 229 -8.74 5.18 2.92
C THR A 229 -9.08 4.78 4.33
N ILE A 230 -8.08 4.25 5.03
CA ILE A 230 -8.25 3.71 6.38
C ILE A 230 -7.76 4.71 7.45
N GLY A 231 -6.89 5.66 7.10
CA GLY A 231 -6.43 6.75 7.95
C GLY A 231 -6.63 8.15 7.33
N SER A 232 -6.70 9.18 8.16
CA SER A 232 -6.95 10.57 7.73
C SER A 232 -5.70 11.31 7.21
N VAL A 233 -4.50 10.88 7.60
CA VAL A 233 -3.20 11.54 7.30
C VAL A 233 -2.13 10.48 6.99
N ALA A 234 -1.07 10.85 6.26
CA ALA A 234 0.12 10.01 6.12
C ALA A 234 0.75 9.77 7.49
N LEU A 235 0.97 8.51 7.85
CA LEU A 235 1.64 8.15 9.10
C LEU A 235 3.15 8.39 8.94
N ASP A 236 3.74 9.15 9.87
CA ASP A 236 5.19 9.19 10.05
C ASP A 236 5.60 7.90 10.78
N GLU A 237 6.26 6.99 10.06
CA GLU A 237 6.60 5.66 10.58
C GLU A 237 7.64 5.69 11.70
N ASP A 238 8.46 6.75 11.75
CA ASP A 238 9.48 6.96 12.77
C ASP A 238 8.94 7.67 14.02
N LEU A 239 7.64 7.97 14.06
CA LEU A 239 7.00 8.60 15.21
C LEU A 239 7.03 7.67 16.43
N HIS A 240 7.66 8.11 17.52
CA HIS A 240 7.65 7.41 18.81
C HIS A 240 6.25 7.46 19.43
N LEU A 241 5.67 6.30 19.73
CA LEU A 241 4.40 6.22 20.43
C LEU A 241 4.60 6.60 21.90
N ARG A 242 3.61 7.31 22.43
CA ARG A 242 3.62 7.81 23.81
C ARG A 242 2.30 7.49 24.49
N THR A 243 2.31 7.42 25.82
CA THR A 243 1.06 7.50 26.57
C THR A 243 0.30 8.79 26.23
N GLY A 244 -1.03 8.74 26.31
CA GLY A 244 -1.91 9.88 26.08
C GLY A 244 -2.33 10.08 24.62
N VAL A 245 -1.58 9.56 23.64
CA VAL A 245 -1.93 9.68 22.21
C VAL A 245 -3.17 8.87 21.87
N THR A 246 -3.92 9.33 20.87
CA THR A 246 -5.03 8.57 20.28
C THR A 246 -4.57 7.96 18.98
N LEU A 247 -4.90 6.70 18.74
CA LEU A 247 -4.47 5.98 17.54
C LEU A 247 -5.53 5.02 17.01
N LYS A 248 -5.32 4.56 15.77
CA LYS A 248 -5.98 3.39 15.20
C LYS A 248 -4.96 2.26 15.05
N LEU A 249 -5.27 1.07 15.55
CA LEU A 249 -4.46 -0.13 15.32
C LEU A 249 -5.04 -0.96 14.19
N SER A 250 -4.19 -1.50 13.32
CA SER A 250 -4.55 -2.52 12.32
C SER A 250 -3.98 -3.87 12.70
N HIS A 251 -4.78 -4.92 12.55
CA HIS A 251 -4.26 -6.28 12.48
C HIS A 251 -3.45 -6.43 11.18
N VAL A 252 -2.20 -6.88 11.25
CA VAL A 252 -1.22 -6.84 10.15
C VAL A 252 -1.65 -7.67 8.94
N TRP A 253 -2.22 -8.87 9.16
CA TRP A 253 -2.50 -9.79 8.06
C TRP A 253 -3.85 -9.56 7.40
N THR A 254 -4.82 -9.05 8.15
CA THR A 254 -6.13 -8.70 7.56
C THR A 254 -6.17 -7.25 7.07
N GLY A 255 -5.34 -6.37 7.64
CA GLY A 255 -5.37 -4.94 7.39
C GLY A 255 -6.58 -4.22 8.01
N ARG A 256 -7.31 -4.86 8.92
CA ARG A 256 -8.54 -4.36 9.54
C ARG A 256 -8.26 -3.69 10.87
N SER A 257 -9.00 -2.63 11.18
CA SER A 257 -8.79 -1.82 12.37
C SER A 257 -9.38 -2.47 13.62
N LEU A 258 -8.70 -2.37 14.77
CA LEU A 258 -9.29 -2.71 16.08
C LEU A 258 -10.48 -1.79 16.35
N HIS A 259 -11.63 -2.39 16.61
CA HIS A 259 -12.92 -1.69 16.61
C HIS A 259 -13.77 -2.08 17.81
N SER A 260 -14.61 -1.16 18.29
CA SER A 260 -15.63 -1.48 19.29
C SER A 260 -16.88 -0.61 19.14
N HIS A 261 -18.04 -1.18 19.43
CA HIS A 261 -19.35 -0.53 19.29
C HIS A 261 -20.28 -0.96 20.42
N PRO A 262 -21.42 -0.29 20.65
CA PRO A 262 -22.28 -0.55 21.82
C PRO A 262 -22.91 -1.95 21.93
N ALA A 263 -22.74 -2.83 20.94
CA ALA A 263 -23.24 -4.19 21.04
C ALA A 263 -22.44 -4.97 22.09
N VAL A 264 -23.08 -5.97 22.69
CA VAL A 264 -22.48 -6.87 23.67
C VAL A 264 -22.43 -8.28 23.12
N TYR A 265 -21.52 -9.12 23.61
CA TYR A 265 -21.56 -10.54 23.31
C TYR A 265 -22.76 -11.20 24.00
N THR A 266 -23.44 -12.10 23.27
CA THR A 266 -24.65 -12.78 23.75
C THR A 266 -24.62 -14.30 23.51
N HIS A 267 -23.47 -14.85 23.11
CA HIS A 267 -23.31 -16.29 22.91
C HIS A 267 -23.24 -17.04 24.26
N PRO A 268 -23.54 -18.34 24.30
CA PRO A 268 -23.42 -19.12 25.53
C PRO A 268 -22.01 -19.06 26.12
N GLY A 269 -21.92 -18.80 27.43
CA GLY A 269 -20.64 -18.76 28.16
C GLY A 269 -19.87 -17.44 28.09
N THR A 270 -20.35 -16.43 27.34
CA THR A 270 -19.77 -15.08 27.30
C THR A 270 -19.82 -14.34 28.64
N SER A 271 -18.93 -13.35 28.82
CA SER A 271 -19.02 -12.39 29.92
C SER A 271 -20.19 -11.40 29.79
N GLY A 272 -20.78 -11.28 28.59
CA GLY A 272 -21.87 -10.34 28.31
C GLY A 272 -21.40 -8.88 28.15
N GLN A 273 -20.09 -8.68 28.03
CA GLN A 273 -19.48 -7.35 27.91
C GLN A 273 -19.51 -6.83 26.45
N GLN A 274 -19.10 -5.58 26.27
CA GLN A 274 -19.12 -4.90 24.97
C GLN A 274 -18.15 -5.57 23.99
N GLN A 275 -18.60 -5.73 22.75
CA GLN A 275 -17.85 -6.41 21.70
C GLN A 275 -16.58 -5.65 21.31
N VAL A 276 -15.51 -6.39 21.03
CA VAL A 276 -14.32 -5.89 20.34
C VAL A 276 -14.10 -6.77 19.11
N THR A 277 -13.87 -6.13 17.97
CA THR A 277 -13.81 -6.79 16.66
C THR A 277 -12.73 -6.14 15.81
N THR A 278 -12.45 -6.67 14.62
CA THR A 278 -11.78 -5.86 13.58
C THR A 278 -12.71 -5.49 12.45
N TYR A 279 -12.61 -4.22 12.02
CA TYR A 279 -13.50 -3.62 11.04
C TYR A 279 -12.77 -3.32 9.73
N GLY A 280 -13.43 -3.60 8.61
CA GLY A 280 -12.88 -3.34 7.26
C GLY A 280 -13.14 -1.94 6.72
N GLY A 281 -13.96 -1.15 7.40
CA GLY A 281 -14.19 0.26 7.11
C GLY A 281 -13.22 1.15 7.89
N SER A 282 -13.56 2.43 8.01
CA SER A 282 -12.84 3.37 8.87
C SER A 282 -13.84 4.37 9.43
N ASP A 283 -13.96 4.42 10.75
CA ASP A 283 -14.79 5.39 11.48
C ASP A 283 -14.15 5.75 12.83
N ASP A 284 -14.81 6.59 13.63
CA ASP A 284 -14.26 7.02 14.94
C ASP A 284 -14.42 5.95 16.05
N ASN A 285 -15.05 4.80 15.77
CA ASN A 285 -15.05 3.63 16.67
C ASN A 285 -13.77 2.79 16.57
N ASP A 286 -12.85 3.16 15.67
CA ASP A 286 -11.52 2.53 15.59
C ASP A 286 -10.49 3.23 16.49
N LEU A 287 -10.88 4.30 17.21
CA LEU A 287 -9.96 5.15 17.95
C LEU A 287 -9.78 4.64 19.38
N TRP A 288 -8.51 4.45 19.74
CA TRP A 288 -8.07 4.01 21.06
C TRP A 288 -7.03 4.98 21.61
N ARG A 289 -7.20 5.40 22.86
CA ARG A 289 -6.24 6.23 23.58
C ARG A 289 -5.32 5.34 24.39
N LEU A 290 -4.02 5.49 24.19
CA LEU A 290 -3.02 4.81 25.02
C LEU A 290 -2.99 5.44 26.40
N ALA A 291 -3.10 4.63 27.44
CA ALA A 291 -3.07 5.05 28.83
C ALA A 291 -2.04 4.25 29.63
N ALA A 292 -1.60 4.81 30.75
CA ALA A 292 -0.72 4.13 31.69
C ALA A 292 -1.41 2.91 32.34
N PRO A 293 -0.64 1.93 32.86
CA PRO A 293 -1.16 0.71 33.48
C PRO A 293 -2.20 0.94 34.58
N HIS A 294 -3.00 -0.07 34.89
CA HIS A 294 -3.92 -0.04 36.02
C HIS A 294 -3.19 0.29 37.33
N GLY A 295 -3.84 1.06 38.21
CA GLY A 295 -3.27 1.46 39.49
C GLY A 295 -2.19 2.55 39.41
N THR A 296 -1.85 3.03 38.21
CA THR A 296 -1.00 4.21 38.05
C THR A 296 -1.83 5.50 38.03
N PRO A 297 -1.28 6.63 38.51
CA PRO A 297 -1.95 7.93 38.38
C PRO A 297 -2.29 8.21 36.91
N PRO A 298 -3.38 8.96 36.62
CA PRO A 298 -3.65 9.42 35.27
C PRO A 298 -2.41 10.10 34.69
N ASP A 299 -1.90 9.54 33.60
CA ASP A 299 -0.75 10.09 32.89
C ASP A 299 -1.28 11.15 31.90
N ASP A 300 -0.83 12.39 32.08
CA ASP A 300 -1.14 13.53 31.21
C ASP A 300 -0.55 13.35 29.79
N GLY A 301 0.21 12.26 29.58
CA GLY A 301 0.74 11.82 28.31
C GLY A 301 2.20 12.22 28.13
N GLY A 302 2.86 11.56 27.18
CA GLY A 302 4.18 11.96 26.70
C GLY A 302 5.32 11.00 27.03
N ARG A 303 5.10 10.00 27.88
CA ARG A 303 6.08 8.94 28.11
C ARG A 303 6.19 8.07 26.86
N GLU A 304 7.38 8.02 26.28
CA GLU A 304 7.67 7.13 25.16
C GLU A 304 7.51 5.67 25.58
N LEU A 305 6.95 4.89 24.68
CA LEU A 305 6.69 3.47 24.88
C LEU A 305 7.79 2.64 24.21
N THR A 306 8.27 1.64 24.92
CA THR A 306 9.26 0.68 24.42
C THR A 306 8.77 -0.75 24.59
N ASP A 307 9.48 -1.68 23.98
CA ASP A 307 9.31 -3.11 24.21
C ASP A 307 9.28 -3.44 25.71
N GLY A 308 8.32 -4.27 26.11
CA GLY A 308 8.09 -4.68 27.50
C GLY A 308 7.24 -3.72 28.33
N ASP A 309 6.95 -2.50 27.85
CA ASP A 309 6.06 -1.58 28.56
C ASP A 309 4.63 -2.11 28.65
N VAL A 310 3.97 -1.80 29.76
CA VAL A 310 2.54 -2.09 29.96
C VAL A 310 1.72 -0.84 29.67
N VAL A 311 0.61 -1.01 28.97
CA VAL A 311 -0.34 0.04 28.62
C VAL A 311 -1.77 -0.46 28.76
N ARG A 312 -2.71 0.49 28.83
CA ARG A 312 -4.13 0.24 28.60
C ARG A 312 -4.57 0.93 27.32
N LEU A 313 -5.53 0.34 26.61
CA LEU A 313 -6.12 0.94 25.42
C LEU A 313 -7.56 1.34 25.74
N ARG A 314 -7.85 2.63 25.82
CA ARG A 314 -9.22 3.13 26.08
C ARG A 314 -9.90 3.46 24.77
N HIS A 315 -11.00 2.78 24.46
CA HIS A 315 -11.84 3.11 23.32
C HIS A 315 -12.42 4.52 23.49
N VAL A 316 -12.14 5.40 22.53
CA VAL A 316 -12.43 6.84 22.65
C VAL A 316 -13.93 7.09 22.76
N ARG A 317 -14.74 6.43 21.92
CA ARG A 317 -16.17 6.73 21.84
C ARG A 317 -16.97 6.25 23.04
N THR A 318 -16.66 5.06 23.57
CA THR A 318 -17.41 4.49 24.72
C THR A 318 -16.72 4.69 26.05
N GLY A 319 -15.47 5.17 26.05
CA GLY A 319 -14.68 5.39 27.26
C GLY A 319 -14.25 4.11 27.98
N ARG A 320 -14.48 2.93 27.40
CA ARG A 320 -14.17 1.61 27.97
C ARG A 320 -12.74 1.17 27.63
N ASN A 321 -12.15 0.32 28.46
CA ASN A 321 -10.82 -0.23 28.24
C ASN A 321 -10.89 -1.53 27.44
N LEU A 322 -9.90 -1.77 26.58
CA LEU A 322 -9.64 -3.09 26.00
C LEU A 322 -9.32 -4.05 27.14
N HIS A 323 -10.07 -5.13 27.21
CA HIS A 323 -10.11 -6.02 28.36
C HIS A 323 -10.15 -7.48 27.92
N SER A 324 -9.65 -8.37 28.76
CA SER A 324 -9.79 -9.80 28.54
C SER A 324 -9.76 -10.56 29.86
N HIS A 325 -10.30 -11.76 29.91
CA HIS A 325 -10.41 -12.51 31.18
C HIS A 325 -10.31 -14.02 30.94
N ALA A 326 -9.83 -14.73 31.94
CA ALA A 326 -9.78 -16.18 31.89
C ALA A 326 -11.18 -16.77 32.08
N GLY A 327 -11.46 -17.88 31.40
CA GLY A 327 -12.68 -18.68 31.62
C GLY A 327 -13.89 -18.30 30.76
N PHE A 328 -13.78 -17.29 29.90
CA PHE A 328 -14.83 -16.92 28.95
C PHE A 328 -14.37 -17.16 27.51
N PRO A 329 -15.08 -18.00 26.73
CA PRO A 329 -14.75 -18.28 25.34
C PRO A 329 -15.20 -17.15 24.40
N SER A 330 -14.42 -16.92 23.35
CA SER A 330 -14.78 -16.07 22.22
C SER A 330 -15.92 -16.70 21.40
N PRO A 331 -16.72 -15.90 20.66
CA PRO A 331 -17.97 -16.37 20.06
C PRO A 331 -17.83 -17.46 18.99
N LEU A 332 -16.74 -17.47 18.22
CA LEU A 332 -16.62 -18.33 17.03
C LEU A 332 -15.54 -19.41 17.20
N THR A 333 -14.36 -19.01 17.67
CA THR A 333 -13.21 -19.93 17.80
C THR A 333 -13.07 -20.55 19.19
N GLY A 334 -13.81 -20.03 20.19
CA GLY A 334 -13.71 -20.50 21.57
C GLY A 334 -12.38 -20.19 22.26
N GLN A 335 -11.57 -19.29 21.69
CA GLN A 335 -10.35 -18.76 22.31
C GLN A 335 -10.71 -17.84 23.50
N GLN A 336 -9.74 -17.16 24.11
CA GLN A 336 -10.07 -16.23 25.20
C GLN A 336 -10.86 -15.02 24.66
N GLU A 337 -11.96 -14.67 25.32
CA GLU A 337 -12.78 -13.53 24.93
C GLU A 337 -12.05 -12.20 25.18
N VAL A 338 -12.08 -11.29 24.20
CA VAL A 338 -11.60 -9.90 24.33
C VAL A 338 -12.77 -8.95 24.19
N THR A 339 -12.87 -7.99 25.09
CA THR A 339 -14.05 -7.13 25.26
C THR A 339 -13.64 -5.68 25.51
N ALA A 340 -14.64 -4.80 25.55
CA ALA A 340 -14.49 -3.46 26.09
C ALA A 340 -15.21 -3.34 27.45
N PHE A 341 -14.43 -3.11 28.51
CA PHE A 341 -14.91 -3.15 29.89
C PHE A 341 -14.70 -1.82 30.63
N GLY A 342 -15.39 -1.67 31.77
CA GLY A 342 -15.26 -0.50 32.62
C GLY A 342 -16.06 0.71 32.13
N THR A 343 -15.76 1.87 32.71
CA THR A 343 -16.42 3.15 32.38
C THR A 343 -15.43 4.29 32.60
N ASP A 344 -15.33 5.17 31.62
CA ASP A 344 -14.44 6.34 31.65
C ASP A 344 -12.97 6.06 32.01
N GLY A 345 -12.45 4.92 31.54
CA GLY A 345 -11.09 4.46 31.83
C GLY A 345 -10.92 3.82 33.21
N VAL A 346 -11.97 3.76 34.02
CA VAL A 346 -12.02 2.98 35.25
C VAL A 346 -12.32 1.53 34.90
N GLY A 347 -11.43 0.62 35.30
CA GLY A 347 -11.57 -0.83 35.17
C GLY A 347 -10.66 -1.50 36.18
N ASP A 348 -10.04 -2.63 35.82
CA ASP A 348 -9.22 -3.45 36.72
C ASP A 348 -7.88 -3.86 36.08
N GLY A 349 -7.13 -4.74 36.76
CA GLY A 349 -5.83 -5.22 36.27
C GLY A 349 -5.88 -6.08 35.00
N ASN A 350 -7.07 -6.50 34.55
CA ASN A 350 -7.26 -7.22 33.29
C ASN A 350 -7.42 -6.26 32.09
N ASP A 351 -7.23 -4.95 32.30
CA ASP A 351 -7.14 -3.97 31.23
C ASP A 351 -5.70 -3.80 30.73
N ASP A 352 -4.71 -4.41 31.39
CA ASP A 352 -3.29 -4.20 31.15
C ASP A 352 -2.75 -5.11 30.05
N TRP A 353 -2.10 -4.49 29.06
CA TRP A 353 -1.49 -5.12 27.90
C TRP A 353 -0.01 -4.74 27.83
N ARG A 354 0.87 -5.75 27.88
CA ARG A 354 2.30 -5.58 27.62
C ARG A 354 2.55 -5.49 26.13
N VAL A 355 3.27 -4.47 25.70
CA VAL A 355 3.72 -4.27 24.32
C VAL A 355 4.95 -5.13 24.07
N GLU A 356 4.91 -5.93 23.02
CA GLU A 356 6.09 -6.64 22.49
C GLU A 356 6.39 -6.10 21.09
N VAL A 357 7.50 -5.39 20.92
CA VAL A 357 7.92 -4.82 19.64
C VAL A 357 8.76 -5.85 18.89
N ASP A 358 8.44 -6.11 17.64
CA ASP A 358 9.23 -7.02 16.80
C ASP A 358 10.65 -6.48 16.61
N GLY A 359 11.66 -7.24 17.06
CA GLY A 359 13.06 -6.79 17.13
C GLY A 359 13.42 -5.94 18.35
N GLY A 360 12.47 -5.65 19.24
CA GLY A 360 12.65 -4.85 20.46
C GLY A 360 12.79 -3.34 20.21
N GLY A 361 13.16 -2.59 21.25
CA GLY A 361 13.42 -1.15 21.16
C GLY A 361 12.18 -0.27 21.34
N ALA A 362 12.17 0.90 20.71
CA ALA A 362 11.05 1.85 20.80
C ALA A 362 9.82 1.34 20.02
N TRP A 363 8.63 1.58 20.56
CA TRP A 363 7.40 1.42 19.79
C TRP A 363 7.24 2.63 18.87
N LEU A 364 7.56 2.44 17.60
CA LEU A 364 7.36 3.42 16.54
C LEU A 364 6.04 3.15 15.80
N ALA A 365 5.50 4.16 15.12
CA ALA A 365 4.26 4.01 14.37
C ALA A 365 4.36 2.97 13.24
N GLY A 366 5.54 2.84 12.63
CA GLY A 366 5.86 1.78 11.67
C GLY A 366 6.19 0.42 12.29
N SER A 367 6.25 0.30 13.62
CA SER A 367 6.55 -0.98 14.28
C SER A 367 5.45 -2.01 14.05
N ARG A 368 5.89 -3.26 14.00
CA ARG A 368 5.05 -4.43 14.17
C ARG A 368 5.08 -4.83 15.64
N VAL A 369 3.93 -4.91 16.30
CA VAL A 369 3.82 -5.16 17.75
C VAL A 369 2.83 -6.26 18.07
N ARG A 370 3.02 -6.95 19.19
CA ARG A 370 1.97 -7.74 19.86
C ARG A 370 1.53 -7.02 21.12
N LEU A 371 0.24 -7.12 21.43
CA LEU A 371 -0.31 -6.68 22.70
C LEU A 371 -0.62 -7.93 23.51
N VAL A 372 0.05 -8.10 24.65
CA VAL A 372 -0.05 -9.30 25.48
C VAL A 372 -0.80 -8.98 26.75
N HIS A 373 -1.95 -9.61 26.93
CA HIS A 373 -2.74 -9.46 28.13
C HIS A 373 -1.92 -9.90 29.35
N VAL A 374 -1.69 -8.99 30.30
CA VAL A 374 -0.74 -9.22 31.40
C VAL A 374 -1.20 -10.36 32.31
N ALA A 375 -2.50 -10.42 32.63
CA ALA A 375 -3.02 -11.39 33.59
C ALA A 375 -3.04 -12.83 33.07
N THR A 376 -3.24 -13.04 31.75
CA THR A 376 -3.34 -14.40 31.17
C THR A 376 -2.18 -14.78 30.26
N GLY A 377 -1.37 -13.83 29.81
CA GLY A 377 -0.29 -14.06 28.85
C GLY A 377 -0.74 -14.24 27.39
N ALA A 378 -2.05 -14.22 27.13
CA ALA A 378 -2.63 -14.33 25.80
C ALA A 378 -2.33 -13.08 24.95
N ALA A 379 -2.01 -13.26 23.68
CA ALA A 379 -1.83 -12.16 22.74
C ALA A 379 -3.17 -11.72 22.14
N LEU A 380 -3.35 -10.42 21.94
CA LEU A 380 -4.44 -9.87 21.13
C LEU A 380 -4.32 -10.41 19.71
N HIS A 381 -5.35 -11.10 19.26
CA HIS A 381 -5.33 -11.93 18.05
C HIS A 381 -6.56 -11.65 17.20
N SER A 382 -6.45 -11.79 15.89
CA SER A 382 -7.61 -11.68 15.00
C SER A 382 -7.44 -12.48 13.71
N HIS A 383 -8.55 -12.83 13.08
CA HIS A 383 -8.62 -13.68 11.90
C HIS A 383 -9.92 -13.37 11.13
N ARG A 384 -10.12 -14.05 9.99
CA ARG A 384 -11.25 -13.76 9.08
C ARG A 384 -12.55 -14.50 9.43
N GLU A 385 -12.72 -14.87 10.69
CA GLU A 385 -13.98 -15.47 11.18
C GLU A 385 -14.94 -14.35 11.59
N SER A 386 -16.15 -14.39 11.07
CA SER A 386 -17.19 -13.40 11.35
C SER A 386 -18.58 -14.05 11.32
N ASP A 387 -19.50 -13.54 12.12
CA ASP A 387 -20.91 -13.95 12.11
C ASP A 387 -21.82 -12.72 12.16
N PRO A 388 -22.87 -12.64 11.31
CA PRO A 388 -23.77 -11.49 11.27
C PRO A 388 -24.44 -11.13 12.60
N ARG A 389 -24.59 -12.09 13.52
CA ARG A 389 -25.27 -11.92 14.81
C ARG A 389 -24.27 -11.86 15.97
N LEU A 390 -23.29 -12.75 15.99
CA LEU A 390 -22.38 -12.88 17.14
C LEU A 390 -21.25 -11.84 17.15
N THR A 391 -20.83 -11.37 15.97
CA THR A 391 -19.77 -10.35 15.84
C THR A 391 -20.23 -9.15 15.01
N SER A 392 -21.55 -8.98 14.85
CA SER A 392 -22.14 -7.91 14.01
C SER A 392 -21.65 -7.93 12.55
N GLY A 393 -21.23 -9.10 12.05
CA GLY A 393 -20.65 -9.27 10.72
C GLY A 393 -19.23 -8.73 10.57
N GLN A 394 -18.57 -8.40 11.68
CA GLN A 394 -17.17 -7.99 11.74
C GLN A 394 -16.28 -9.17 12.17
N ASP A 395 -14.98 -9.04 11.98
CA ASP A 395 -14.04 -10.11 12.31
C ASP A 395 -13.88 -10.25 13.82
N GLU A 396 -13.78 -11.49 14.29
CA GLU A 396 -13.52 -11.82 15.70
C GLU A 396 -12.13 -11.30 16.15
N VAL A 397 -12.08 -10.82 17.39
CA VAL A 397 -10.85 -10.50 18.13
C VAL A 397 -10.83 -11.34 19.40
N THR A 398 -9.68 -11.93 19.69
CA THR A 398 -9.51 -12.91 20.76
C THR A 398 -8.20 -12.70 21.51
N GLY A 399 -8.07 -13.38 22.66
CA GLY A 399 -6.79 -13.63 23.31
C GLY A 399 -6.31 -15.02 22.93
N PHE A 400 -5.15 -15.11 22.29
CA PHE A 400 -4.55 -16.37 21.84
C PHE A 400 -3.30 -16.72 22.64
N ASP A 401 -3.25 -17.92 23.22
CA ASP A 401 -2.15 -18.42 24.04
C ASP A 401 -1.04 -19.08 23.22
N GLY A 402 -1.36 -19.64 22.06
CA GLY A 402 -0.44 -20.41 21.22
C GLY A 402 0.66 -19.59 20.52
N ARG A 403 0.44 -18.28 20.37
CA ARG A 403 1.27 -17.32 19.64
C ARG A 403 1.52 -17.65 18.17
N ASP A 404 1.08 -16.79 17.27
CA ASP A 404 1.33 -16.96 15.86
C ASP A 404 1.41 -15.63 15.09
N GLN A 405 1.23 -15.69 13.77
CA GLN A 405 1.28 -14.52 12.92
C GLN A 405 0.08 -13.58 13.14
N ASN A 406 -1.10 -14.09 13.50
CA ASN A 406 -2.33 -13.32 13.69
C ASN A 406 -2.33 -12.45 14.97
N ASP A 407 -1.25 -12.50 15.76
CA ASP A 407 -1.05 -11.65 16.92
C ASP A 407 -0.46 -10.27 16.57
N TRP A 408 -0.03 -10.05 15.32
CA TRP A 408 0.73 -8.87 14.94
C TRP A 408 -0.18 -7.69 14.58
N TRP A 409 0.07 -6.55 15.21
CA TRP A 409 -0.61 -5.27 14.99
C TRP A 409 0.37 -4.19 14.54
N THR A 410 -0.15 -3.16 13.91
CA THR A 410 0.60 -1.94 13.54
C THR A 410 -0.29 -0.71 13.66
N VAL A 411 0.30 0.47 13.66
CA VAL A 411 -0.45 1.72 13.73
C VAL A 411 -0.92 2.13 12.32
N LEU A 412 -2.18 2.55 12.22
CA LEU A 412 -2.78 3.11 11.00
C LEU A 412 -2.78 4.63 10.99
N GLU A 413 -3.01 5.23 12.15
CA GLU A 413 -3.22 6.66 12.34
C GLU A 413 -2.88 7.01 13.78
N VAL A 414 -2.29 8.20 13.99
CA VAL A 414 -2.10 8.83 15.31
C VAL A 414 -2.71 10.23 15.25
N ARG A 415 -3.40 10.63 16.32
CA ARG A 415 -4.05 11.94 16.53
C ARG A 415 -3.56 12.62 17.79
#